data_AF-A0A3S8VYS6-F1
#
_entry.id   AF-A0A3S8VYS6-F1
#
_cell.length_a   1.000
_cell.length_b   1.000
_cell.length_c   1.000
_cell.angle_alpha   90.00
_cell.angle_beta   90.00
_cell.angle_gamma   90.00
#
_symmetry.space_group_name_H-M   'P 1'
#
loop_
_entity.id
_entity.type
_entity.pdbx_description
1 polymer ?
#
loop_
_entity_poly.entity_id
_entity_poly.type
_entity_poly.pdbx_seq_one_letter_code
_entity_poly.pdbx_strand_id
1 'polypeptide(L)'
;MPARRIRLATAGVLGAAAALGALAASPAAAAAPAVTVTPSTGLADGQTVSVSGSGYVAGSAIGVSECVRDTVCAEDTVHTTAAADGTFSAQYVARKQFQATDWSTGQTITVDCAVEQCQIVAWEQEIGPIAQPISFG
;
A
#
# COMPACT_ATOMS: atom_id res chain seq x y z
N MET A 1 89.36 -11.63 -5.49
CA MET A 1 88.81 -10.29 -5.80
C MET A 1 88.47 -10.27 -7.29
N PRO A 2 87.34 -9.71 -7.75
CA PRO A 2 86.10 -9.36 -7.01
C PRO A 2 85.43 -10.65 -6.45
N ALA A 3 84.11 -10.89 -6.29
CA ALA A 3 82.87 -10.13 -6.55
C ALA A 3 81.75 -10.52 -5.56
N ARG A 4 80.64 -9.76 -5.54
CA ARG A 4 79.43 -10.00 -4.73
C ARG A 4 78.25 -9.23 -5.31
N ARG A 5 77.09 -9.88 -5.56
CA ARG A 5 75.78 -9.20 -5.66
C ARG A 5 74.72 -10.07 -4.96
N ILE A 6 73.85 -9.41 -4.19
CA ILE A 6 72.89 -10.02 -3.26
C ILE A 6 71.48 -9.68 -3.72
N ARG A 7 70.53 -10.61 -3.57
CA ARG A 7 69.15 -10.30 -3.16
C ARG A 7 68.66 -11.38 -2.19
N LEU A 8 68.22 -10.98 -1.00
CA LEU A 8 67.35 -11.79 -0.14
C LEU A 8 65.90 -11.40 -0.40
N ALA A 9 64.98 -12.35 -0.24
CA ALA A 9 63.59 -12.10 0.10
C ALA A 9 63.10 -13.27 0.97
N THR A 10 62.51 -12.96 2.13
CA THR A 10 61.99 -13.91 3.13
C THR A 10 60.62 -13.44 3.63
N ALA A 11 59.92 -14.30 4.39
CA ALA A 11 58.46 -14.25 4.65
C ALA A 11 57.63 -14.61 3.40
N GLY A 12 56.42 -15.17 3.49
CA GLY A 12 55.46 -15.32 4.60
C GLY A 12 54.07 -14.91 4.06
N VAL A 13 52.92 -15.35 4.55
CA VAL A 13 52.54 -15.96 5.85
C VAL A 13 51.39 -16.97 5.60
N LEU A 14 51.13 -17.86 6.56
CA LEU A 14 49.97 -18.77 6.56
C LEU A 14 48.64 -18.00 6.60
N GLY A 15 47.81 -18.12 5.57
CA GLY A 15 46.47 -17.52 5.53
C GLY A 15 45.44 -18.35 6.31
N ALA A 16 44.91 -17.80 7.40
CA ALA A 16 43.80 -18.41 8.14
C ALA A 16 42.45 -18.09 7.46
N ALA A 17 41.66 -19.10 7.12
CA ALA A 17 40.35 -18.93 6.50
C ALA A 17 39.29 -18.59 7.57
N ALA A 18 38.85 -17.33 7.62
CA ALA A 18 37.73 -16.92 8.46
C ALA A 18 36.40 -17.32 7.81
N ALA A 19 35.67 -18.26 8.42
CA ALA A 19 34.35 -18.67 7.95
C ALA A 19 33.30 -17.59 8.28
N LEU A 20 32.98 -16.74 7.31
CA LEU A 20 31.87 -15.79 7.41
C LEU A 20 30.53 -16.53 7.34
N GLY A 21 29.96 -16.82 8.50
CA GLY A 21 28.61 -17.36 8.61
C GLY A 21 27.58 -16.35 8.11
N ALA A 22 27.00 -16.60 6.93
CA ALA A 22 25.91 -15.78 6.41
C ALA A 22 24.65 -16.00 7.27
N LEU A 23 24.22 -14.96 8.01
CA LEU A 23 22.88 -14.94 8.59
C LEU A 23 21.88 -14.82 7.43
N ALA A 24 21.29 -15.95 7.04
CA ALA A 24 20.18 -15.96 6.11
C ALA A 24 18.96 -15.30 6.79
N ALA A 25 18.78 -14.00 6.55
CA ALA A 25 17.57 -13.31 6.92
C ALA A 25 16.40 -13.95 6.16
N SER A 26 15.56 -14.70 6.86
CA SER A 26 14.31 -15.22 6.30
C SER A 26 13.47 -14.05 5.81
N PRO A 27 12.92 -14.08 4.58
CA PRO A 27 12.01 -13.04 4.15
C PRO A 27 10.80 -13.03 5.08
N ALA A 28 10.58 -11.91 5.76
CA ALA A 28 9.32 -11.70 6.46
C ALA A 28 8.20 -11.72 5.41
N ALA A 29 7.20 -12.58 5.59
CA ALA A 29 6.04 -12.57 4.72
C ALA A 29 5.35 -11.22 4.86
N ALA A 30 5.26 -10.45 3.77
CA ALA A 30 4.51 -9.22 3.74
C ALA A 30 3.04 -9.52 4.13
N ALA A 31 2.47 -8.69 4.99
CA ALA A 31 1.05 -8.80 5.33
C ALA A 31 0.23 -8.56 4.06
N ALA A 32 -0.82 -9.38 3.86
CA ALA A 32 -1.73 -9.17 2.73
C ALA A 32 -2.36 -7.77 2.83
N PRO A 33 -2.43 -6.98 1.74
CA PRO A 33 -3.03 -5.67 1.75
C PRO A 33 -4.47 -5.70 2.27
N ALA A 34 -4.78 -4.80 3.21
CA ALA A 34 -6.09 -4.72 3.85
C ALA A 34 -6.50 -3.26 4.08
N VAL A 35 -7.81 -3.00 4.03
CA VAL A 35 -8.40 -1.71 4.38
C VAL A 35 -9.54 -1.91 5.36
N THR A 36 -9.70 -0.97 6.29
CA THR A 36 -10.76 -0.95 7.31
C THR A 36 -11.37 0.44 7.39
N VAL A 37 -12.70 0.52 7.41
CA VAL A 37 -13.48 1.77 7.52
C VAL A 37 -14.24 1.78 8.84
N THR A 38 -14.14 2.86 9.61
CA THR A 38 -14.77 3.00 10.93
C THR A 38 -15.47 4.36 11.09
N PRO A 39 -16.79 4.39 11.41
CA PRO A 39 -17.74 3.29 11.28
C PRO A 39 -17.93 2.89 9.80
N SER A 40 -18.51 1.72 9.55
CA SER A 40 -18.80 1.22 8.20
C SER A 40 -20.28 0.94 7.94
N THR A 41 -21.11 0.80 8.97
CA THR A 41 -22.52 0.42 8.85
C THR A 41 -23.42 1.37 9.64
N GLY A 42 -24.66 1.53 9.18
CA GLY A 42 -25.60 2.50 9.77
C GLY A 42 -25.19 3.96 9.54
N LEU A 43 -24.45 4.24 8.46
CA LEU A 43 -23.94 5.57 8.14
C LEU A 43 -25.07 6.56 7.82
N ALA A 44 -24.89 7.83 8.19
CA ALA A 44 -25.69 8.95 7.72
C ALA A 44 -25.10 9.53 6.41
N ASP A 45 -25.92 10.18 5.59
CA ASP A 45 -25.41 10.92 4.42
C ASP A 45 -24.47 12.06 4.84
N GLY A 46 -23.31 12.18 4.18
CA GLY A 46 -22.28 13.16 4.52
C GLY A 46 -21.50 12.83 5.80
N GLN A 47 -21.63 11.61 6.34
CA GLN A 47 -20.88 11.20 7.52
C GLN A 47 -19.40 11.02 7.21
N THR A 48 -18.53 11.65 8.00
CA THR A 48 -17.09 11.38 7.96
C THR A 48 -16.77 10.03 8.60
N VAL A 49 -16.04 9.19 7.87
CA VAL A 49 -15.51 7.91 8.32
C VAL A 49 -13.99 7.94 8.35
N SER A 50 -13.38 7.20 9.27
CA SER A 50 -11.95 6.96 9.31
C SER A 50 -11.60 5.74 8.46
N VAL A 51 -10.66 5.88 7.53
CA VAL A 51 -10.18 4.82 6.65
C VAL A 51 -8.72 4.53 7.02
N SER A 52 -8.43 3.27 7.32
CA SER A 52 -7.08 2.82 7.68
C SER A 52 -6.69 1.61 6.84
N GLY A 53 -5.43 1.53 6.42
CA GLY A 53 -4.93 0.40 5.65
C GLY A 53 -3.56 -0.09 6.12
N SER A 54 -3.23 -1.32 5.73
CA SER A 54 -1.95 -1.98 6.02
C SER A 54 -1.55 -2.92 4.89
N GLY A 55 -0.25 -3.26 4.82
CA GLY A 55 0.31 -4.11 3.77
C GLY A 55 0.59 -3.37 2.45
N TYR A 56 0.54 -2.03 2.43
CA TYR A 56 0.80 -1.22 1.24
C TYR A 56 2.30 -1.03 0.97
N VAL A 57 2.65 -0.73 -0.28
CA VAL A 57 4.03 -0.42 -0.68
C VAL A 57 4.51 0.85 0.03
N ALA A 58 5.54 0.75 0.87
CA ALA A 58 6.01 1.87 1.68
C ALA A 58 6.40 3.09 0.82
N GLY A 59 5.78 4.25 1.10
CA GLY A 59 5.97 5.49 0.34
C GLY A 59 5.15 5.62 -0.95
N SER A 60 4.30 4.65 -1.31
CA SER A 60 3.40 4.77 -2.46
C SER A 60 2.25 5.76 -2.22
N ALA A 61 1.71 6.31 -3.31
CA ALA A 61 0.53 7.16 -3.27
C ALA A 61 -0.74 6.29 -3.28
N ILE A 62 -1.70 6.63 -2.41
CA ILE A 62 -2.96 5.89 -2.26
C ILE A 62 -4.12 6.86 -2.50
N GLY A 63 -5.00 6.50 -3.44
CA GLY A 63 -6.27 7.18 -3.67
C GLY A 63 -7.40 6.45 -2.93
N VAL A 64 -8.20 7.18 -2.15
CA VAL A 64 -9.34 6.64 -1.38
C VAL A 64 -10.63 7.27 -1.88
N SER A 65 -11.54 6.44 -2.38
CA SER A 65 -12.81 6.86 -2.99
C SER A 65 -13.97 5.96 -2.55
N GLU A 66 -15.19 6.48 -2.52
CA GLU A 66 -16.40 5.67 -2.41
C GLU A 66 -16.83 5.17 -3.79
N CYS A 67 -17.14 3.88 -3.90
CA CYS A 67 -17.44 3.22 -5.16
C CYS A 67 -18.59 2.23 -4.99
N VAL A 68 -19.28 1.92 -6.10
CA VAL A 68 -20.25 0.81 -6.16
C VAL A 68 -19.62 -0.44 -6.80
N ARG A 69 -18.60 -0.25 -7.65
CA ARG A 69 -17.83 -1.29 -8.36
C ARG A 69 -16.40 -0.75 -8.56
N ASP A 70 -15.42 -1.61 -8.79
CA ASP A 70 -13.99 -1.24 -8.78
C ASP A 70 -13.59 -0.14 -9.80
N THR A 71 -14.36 0.04 -10.86
CA THR A 71 -14.17 1.13 -11.85
C THR A 71 -15.17 2.27 -11.71
N VAL A 72 -16.17 2.15 -10.84
CA VAL A 72 -17.35 3.05 -10.77
C VAL A 72 -17.37 3.73 -9.40
N CYS A 73 -16.63 4.84 -9.33
CA CYS A 73 -16.29 5.55 -8.11
C CYS A 73 -16.75 7.02 -8.17
N ALA A 74 -16.96 7.61 -7.00
CA ALA A 74 -17.20 9.04 -6.83
C ALA A 74 -16.01 9.87 -7.34
N GLU A 75 -16.31 11.07 -7.86
CA GLU A 75 -15.29 12.05 -8.24
C GLU A 75 -14.43 12.48 -7.03
N ASP A 76 -15.02 12.52 -5.84
CA ASP A 76 -14.36 12.86 -4.58
C ASP A 76 -13.34 11.78 -4.19
N THR A 77 -12.04 12.05 -4.42
CA THR A 77 -10.94 11.13 -4.11
C THR A 77 -9.95 11.75 -3.13
N VAL A 78 -9.86 11.17 -1.93
CA VAL A 78 -8.91 11.59 -0.88
C VAL A 78 -7.57 10.92 -1.11
N HIS A 79 -6.51 11.72 -1.22
CA HIS A 79 -5.16 11.22 -1.49
C HIS A 79 -4.33 11.16 -0.21
N THR A 80 -3.57 10.09 -0.03
CA THR A 80 -2.63 9.89 1.10
C THR A 80 -1.38 9.12 0.63
N THR A 81 -0.47 8.80 1.55
CA THR A 81 0.78 8.10 1.24
C THR A 81 1.02 7.02 2.28
N ALA A 82 1.45 5.82 1.83
CA ALA A 82 1.82 4.74 2.73
C ALA A 82 3.05 5.13 3.58
N ALA A 83 2.97 4.90 4.89
CA ALA A 83 4.09 5.06 5.81
C ALA A 83 5.17 4.00 5.58
N ALA A 84 6.32 4.15 6.27
CA ALA A 84 7.48 3.26 6.12
C ALA A 84 7.23 1.80 6.56
N ASP A 85 6.12 1.53 7.26
CA ASP A 85 5.65 0.22 7.68
C ASP A 85 4.52 -0.35 6.78
N GLY A 86 4.18 0.35 5.70
CA GLY A 86 3.10 -0.03 4.79
C GLY A 86 1.69 0.25 5.32
N THR A 87 1.54 1.08 6.36
CA THR A 87 0.24 1.53 6.86
C THR A 87 -0.19 2.88 6.27
N PHE A 88 -1.49 3.18 6.29
CA PHE A 88 -1.99 4.53 6.03
C PHE A 88 -3.22 4.85 6.89
N SER A 89 -3.53 6.14 7.02
CA SER A 89 -4.81 6.65 7.53
C SER A 89 -5.31 7.82 6.69
N ALA A 90 -6.63 7.92 6.52
CA ALA A 90 -7.33 8.98 5.81
C ALA A 90 -8.72 9.21 6.43
N GLN A 91 -9.29 10.40 6.23
CA GLN A 91 -10.69 10.69 6.54
C GLN A 91 -11.46 10.80 5.22
N TYR A 92 -12.59 10.11 5.09
CA TYR A 92 -13.45 10.17 3.91
C TYR A 92 -14.86 10.61 4.29
N VAL A 93 -15.60 11.27 3.39
CA VAL A 93 -16.99 11.71 3.62
C VAL A 93 -17.92 10.82 2.81
N ALA A 94 -18.56 9.85 3.46
CA ALA A 94 -19.45 8.90 2.80
C ALA A 94 -20.77 9.57 2.38
N ARG A 95 -21.28 9.25 1.19
CA ARG A 95 -22.46 9.89 0.57
C ARG A 95 -23.46 8.82 0.16
N LYS A 96 -24.70 8.93 0.67
CA LYS A 96 -25.75 7.92 0.41
C LYS A 96 -26.18 7.91 -1.07
N GLN A 97 -26.02 9.06 -1.75
CA GLN A 97 -26.15 9.20 -3.20
C GLN A 97 -25.02 10.10 -3.73
N PHE A 98 -24.42 9.72 -4.87
CA PHE A 98 -23.37 10.50 -5.52
C PHE A 98 -23.36 10.32 -7.05
N GLN A 99 -22.68 11.24 -7.74
CA GLN A 99 -22.30 11.04 -9.13
C GLN A 99 -20.99 10.26 -9.18
N ALA A 100 -20.98 9.14 -9.90
CA ALA A 100 -19.81 8.32 -10.13
C ALA A 100 -19.43 8.36 -11.60
N THR A 101 -18.15 8.35 -11.92
CA THR A 101 -17.67 8.11 -13.30
C THR A 101 -17.13 6.69 -13.38
N ASP A 102 -17.59 5.92 -14.36
CA ASP A 102 -17.00 4.64 -14.71
C ASP A 102 -15.69 4.86 -15.47
N TRP A 103 -14.56 4.66 -14.80
CA TRP A 103 -13.22 4.83 -15.36
C TRP A 103 -12.91 3.87 -16.52
N SER A 104 -13.72 2.83 -16.76
CA SER A 104 -13.57 1.94 -17.91
C SER A 104 -14.26 2.45 -19.19
N THR A 105 -15.26 3.34 -19.08
CA THR A 105 -16.04 3.85 -20.22
C THR A 105 -16.07 5.38 -20.34
N GLY A 106 -15.70 6.10 -19.27
CA GLY A 106 -15.87 7.55 -19.14
C GLY A 106 -17.33 7.97 -18.89
N GLN A 107 -18.25 7.05 -18.63
CA GLN A 107 -19.66 7.37 -18.41
C GLN A 107 -19.91 7.79 -16.96
N THR A 108 -20.47 8.99 -16.77
CA THR A 108 -21.03 9.39 -15.47
C THR A 108 -22.41 8.75 -15.24
N ILE A 109 -22.62 8.20 -14.05
CA ILE A 109 -23.91 7.66 -13.56
C ILE A 109 -24.24 8.23 -12.17
N THR A 110 -25.49 8.10 -11.75
CA THR A 110 -25.91 8.33 -10.36
C THR A 110 -25.89 7.00 -9.61
N VAL A 111 -25.28 6.98 -8.42
CA VAL A 111 -25.24 5.84 -7.50
C VAL A 111 -26.16 6.11 -6.30
N ASP A 112 -26.86 5.09 -5.82
CA ASP A 112 -27.65 5.14 -4.58
C ASP A 112 -27.32 3.93 -3.69
N CYS A 113 -26.61 4.21 -2.59
CA CYS A 113 -26.16 3.24 -1.60
C CYS A 113 -27.25 2.76 -0.64
N ALA A 114 -28.51 3.18 -0.84
CA ALA A 114 -29.68 2.58 -0.22
C ALA A 114 -30.16 1.32 -0.96
N VAL A 115 -29.74 1.12 -2.22
CA VAL A 115 -30.20 0.01 -3.08
C VAL A 115 -29.07 -0.77 -3.77
N GLU A 116 -27.91 -0.15 -4.02
CA GLU A 116 -26.68 -0.85 -4.42
C GLU A 116 -25.68 -0.96 -3.25
N GLN A 117 -24.82 -1.98 -3.29
CA GLN A 117 -23.80 -2.20 -2.26
C GLN A 117 -22.58 -1.29 -2.51
N CYS A 118 -22.49 -0.17 -1.80
CA CYS A 118 -21.33 0.71 -1.84
C CYS A 118 -20.17 0.22 -0.95
N GLN A 119 -18.97 0.68 -1.27
CA GLN A 119 -17.72 0.30 -0.62
C GLN A 119 -16.72 1.47 -0.67
N ILE A 120 -15.87 1.61 0.35
CA ILE A 120 -14.70 2.47 0.23
C ILE A 120 -13.57 1.65 -0.37
N VAL A 121 -12.98 2.14 -1.45
CA VAL A 121 -11.84 1.54 -2.13
C VAL A 121 -10.61 2.38 -1.85
N ALA A 122 -9.51 1.73 -1.48
CA ALA A 122 -8.18 2.31 -1.52
C ALA A 122 -7.41 1.68 -2.69
N TRP A 123 -7.03 2.51 -3.66
CA TRP A 123 -6.28 2.12 -4.83
C TRP A 123 -4.81 2.51 -4.68
N GLU A 124 -3.92 1.57 -5.00
CA GLU A 124 -2.48 1.74 -5.08
C GLU A 124 -1.98 1.10 -6.40
N GLN A 125 -0.85 1.57 -6.96
CA GLN A 125 -0.44 1.24 -8.32
C GLN A 125 0.08 -0.20 -8.50
N GLU A 126 0.77 -0.78 -7.51
CA GLU A 126 1.31 -2.14 -7.60
C GLU A 126 0.31 -3.20 -7.06
N ILE A 127 -0.48 -2.83 -6.05
CA ILE A 127 -1.45 -3.69 -5.37
C ILE A 127 -2.82 -3.70 -6.09
N GLY A 128 -3.21 -2.59 -6.70
CA GLY A 128 -4.56 -2.38 -7.23
C GLY A 128 -5.57 -1.93 -6.16
N PRO A 129 -6.88 -2.10 -6.42
CA PRO A 129 -7.94 -1.71 -5.49
C PRO A 129 -8.12 -2.73 -4.36
N ILE A 130 -8.12 -2.26 -3.11
CA ILE A 130 -8.56 -3.01 -1.93
C ILE A 130 -9.78 -2.28 -1.34
N ALA A 131 -10.87 -3.01 -1.12
CA ALA A 131 -12.16 -2.43 -0.76
C ALA A 131 -12.69 -2.95 0.59
N GLN A 132 -13.46 -2.12 1.29
CA GLN A 132 -14.34 -2.57 2.36
C GLN A 132 -15.78 -2.09 2.09
N PRO A 133 -16.78 -3.00 2.09
CA PRO A 133 -18.19 -2.63 2.06
C PRO A 133 -18.59 -1.67 3.18
N ILE A 134 -19.57 -0.82 2.87
CA ILE A 134 -20.23 0.08 3.81
C ILE A 134 -21.75 0.03 3.65
N SER A 135 -22.51 0.50 4.64
CA SER A 135 -23.97 0.60 4.54
C SER A 135 -24.53 1.80 5.31
N PHE A 136 -25.57 2.42 4.73
CA PHE A 136 -26.26 3.55 5.32
C PHE A 136 -27.47 3.11 6.16
N GLY A 137 -27.83 3.91 7.16
CA GLY A 137 -29.06 3.77 7.95
C GLY A 137 -30.30 4.36 7.27
#